data_AF-A0A7W7IK75-F1
#
_entry.id   AF-A0A7W7IK75-F1
#
_cell.length_a   1.000
_cell.length_b   1.000
_cell.length_c   1.000
_cell.angle_alpha   90.00
_cell.angle_beta   90.00
_cell.angle_gamma   90.00
#
_symmetry.space_group_name_H-M   'P 1'
#
loop_
_entity.id
_entity.type
_entity.pdbx_description
1 polymer ?
#
loop_
_entity_poly.entity_id
_entity_poly.type
_entity_poly.pdbx_seq_one_letter_code
_entity_poly.pdbx_strand_id
1 'polypeptide(L)'
;MHWWSQQACDAAAEAQAADPSPGNLMAAAQVQAMISMAEALHRIAAALEERGDPENAPPHPAAFPARPSRPARQRAEQPEKHAPARPR
;
A
#
# COMPACT_ATOMS: atom_id res chain seq x y z
N MET A 1 -3.99 -18.25 -6.91
CA MET A 1 -2.52 -18.25 -7.03
C MET A 1 -2.14 -18.79 -8.40
N HIS A 2 -1.19 -18.15 -9.09
CA HIS A 2 -0.74 -18.63 -10.39
C HIS A 2 0.20 -19.83 -10.23
N TRP A 3 0.13 -20.81 -11.15
CA TRP A 3 0.96 -22.03 -11.10
C TRP A 3 2.47 -21.72 -11.04
N TRP A 4 2.92 -20.67 -11.72
CA TRP A 4 4.32 -20.23 -11.74
C TRP A 4 4.78 -19.61 -10.40
N SER A 5 3.87 -18.96 -9.66
CA SER A 5 4.13 -18.41 -8.33
C SER A 5 4.39 -19.54 -7.33
N GLN A 6 3.56 -20.58 -7.38
CA GLN A 6 3.74 -21.78 -6.55
C GLN A 6 5.06 -22.50 -6.86
N GLN A 7 5.37 -22.73 -8.13
CA GLN A 7 6.61 -23.39 -8.54
C GLN A 7 7.86 -22.65 -8.06
N ALA A 8 7.85 -21.31 -8.11
CA ALA A 8 8.99 -20.50 -7.68
C ALA A 8 9.16 -20.53 -6.14
N CYS A 9 8.06 -20.54 -5.39
CA CYS A 9 8.09 -20.74 -3.93
C CYS A 9 8.59 -22.13 -3.55
N ASP A 10 8.11 -23.17 -4.22
CA ASP A 10 8.51 -24.55 -3.95
C ASP A 10 10.01 -24.74 -4.22
N ALA A 11 10.51 -24.22 -5.36
CA ALA A 11 11.94 -24.27 -5.68
C ALA A 11 12.80 -23.49 -4.67
N ALA A 12 12.34 -22.34 -4.19
CA ALA A 12 13.04 -21.57 -3.16
C ALA A 12 13.07 -22.31 -1.81
N ALA A 13 11.96 -22.95 -1.43
CA ALA A 13 11.87 -23.76 -0.21
C ALA A 13 12.77 -25.00 -0.29
N GLU A 14 12.79 -25.70 -1.43
CA GLU A 14 13.68 -26.83 -1.67
C GLU A 14 15.16 -26.41 -1.60
N ALA A 15 15.52 -25.29 -2.22
CA ALA A 15 16.88 -24.77 -2.15
C ALA A 15 17.28 -24.44 -0.69
N GLN A 16 16.39 -23.81 0.08
CA GLN A 16 16.64 -23.49 1.50
C GLN A 16 16.79 -24.74 2.35
N ALA A 17 16.00 -25.79 2.07
CA ALA A 17 16.11 -27.07 2.76
C ALA A 17 17.44 -27.76 2.45
N ALA A 18 17.99 -27.58 1.25
CA ALA A 18 19.28 -28.12 0.83
C ALA A 18 20.49 -27.32 1.37
N ASP A 19 20.39 -25.98 1.40
CA ASP A 19 21.43 -25.09 1.95
C ASP A 19 20.82 -23.83 2.59
N PRO A 20 20.75 -23.74 3.93
CA PRO A 20 20.22 -22.56 4.62
C PRO A 20 21.27 -21.44 4.79
N SER A 21 22.20 -21.29 3.84
CA SER A 21 23.19 -20.21 3.88
C SER A 21 22.55 -18.82 3.82
N PRO A 22 23.15 -17.78 4.44
CA PRO A 22 22.62 -16.41 4.38
C PRO A 22 22.40 -15.89 2.95
N GLY A 23 23.26 -16.30 2.01
CA GLY A 23 23.10 -15.97 0.60
C GLY A 23 21.85 -16.60 -0.01
N ASN A 24 21.54 -17.84 0.34
CA ASN A 24 20.35 -18.52 -0.15
C ASN A 24 19.05 -17.98 0.47
N LEU A 25 19.08 -17.58 1.74
CA LEU A 25 17.98 -16.86 2.38
C LEU A 25 17.69 -15.53 1.67
N MET A 26 18.74 -14.78 1.29
CA MET A 26 18.59 -13.57 0.49
C MET A 26 18.04 -13.85 -0.91
N ALA A 27 18.48 -14.94 -1.56
CA ALA A 27 17.97 -15.33 -2.88
C ALA A 27 16.47 -15.67 -2.82
N ALA A 28 16.04 -16.44 -1.83
CA ALA A 28 14.63 -16.76 -1.63
C ALA A 28 13.77 -15.51 -1.34
N ALA A 29 14.28 -14.57 -0.53
CA ALA A 29 13.60 -13.30 -0.30
C ALA A 29 13.47 -12.46 -1.59
N GLN A 30 14.49 -12.48 -2.45
CA GLN A 30 14.43 -11.83 -3.77
C GLN A 30 13.39 -12.50 -4.68
N VAL A 31 13.33 -13.84 -4.70
CA VAL A 31 12.31 -14.59 -5.42
C VAL A 31 10.90 -14.18 -4.96
N GLN A 32 10.66 -14.11 -3.66
CA GLN A 32 9.37 -13.67 -3.11
C GLN A 32 9.00 -12.23 -3.53
N ALA A 33 9.98 -11.32 -3.54
CA ALA A 33 9.76 -9.95 -3.99
C ALA A 33 9.41 -9.89 -5.49
N MET A 34 10.09 -10.67 -6.32
CA MET A 34 9.81 -10.75 -7.76
C MET A 34 8.41 -11.32 -8.03
N ILE A 35 8.01 -12.37 -7.32
CA ILE A 35 6.65 -12.93 -7.41
C ILE A 35 5.61 -11.86 -7.05
N SER A 36 5.81 -11.15 -5.94
CA SER A 36 4.88 -10.10 -5.49
C SER A 36 4.75 -8.96 -6.51
N MET A 37 5.85 -8.57 -7.15
CA MET A 37 5.84 -7.57 -8.22
C MET A 37 5.09 -8.08 -9.45
N ALA A 38 5.34 -9.32 -9.88
CA ALA A 38 4.67 -9.92 -11.02
C ALA A 38 3.15 -10.05 -10.79
N GLU A 39 2.71 -10.42 -9.58
CA GLU A 39 1.29 -10.46 -9.22
C GLU A 39 0.65 -9.06 -9.17
N ALA A 40 1.39 -8.04 -8.72
CA ALA A 40 0.92 -6.65 -8.76
C ALA A 40 0.73 -6.17 -10.21
N LEU A 41 1.71 -6.44 -11.08
CA LEU A 41 1.62 -6.10 -12.51
C LEU A 41 0.47 -6.83 -13.20
N HIS A 42 0.24 -8.10 -12.87
CA HIS A 42 -0.89 -8.85 -13.40
C HIS A 42 -2.24 -8.25 -12.98
N ARG A 43 -2.39 -7.85 -11.70
CA ARG A 43 -3.61 -7.15 -11.24
C ARG A 43 -3.83 -5.82 -11.95
N ILE A 44 -2.76 -5.06 -12.21
CA ILE A 44 -2.84 -3.80 -12.97
C ILE A 44 -3.30 -4.09 -14.41
N ALA A 45 -2.70 -5.09 -15.07
CA ALA A 45 -3.10 -5.48 -16.42
C ALA A 45 -4.58 -5.89 -16.48
N ALA A 46 -5.03 -6.75 -15.57
CA ALA A 46 -6.44 -7.16 -15.48
C ALA A 46 -7.40 -5.96 -15.29
N ALA A 47 -7.04 -5.01 -14.41
CA ALA A 47 -7.86 -3.81 -14.19
C ALA A 47 -7.89 -2.86 -15.41
N LEU A 48 -6.85 -2.87 -16.25
CA LEU A 48 -6.83 -2.12 -17.50
C LEU A 48 -7.67 -2.80 -18.58
N GLU A 49 -7.65 -4.13 -18.65
CA GLU A 49 -8.51 -4.92 -19.54
C GLU A 49 -10.00 -4.70 -19.21
N GLU A 50 -10.39 -4.72 -17.93
CA GLU A 50 -11.78 -4.46 -17.49
C GLU A 50 -12.27 -3.04 -17.81
N ARG A 51 -11.38 -2.03 -17.78
CA ARG A 51 -11.71 -0.63 -18.12
C ARG A 51 -11.81 -0.38 -19.63
N GLY A 52 -11.22 -1.26 -20.44
CA GLY A 52 -11.28 -1.17 -21.90
C GLY A 52 -12.62 -1.61 -22.48
N ASP A 53 -13.50 -2.20 -21.67
CA ASP A 53 -14.84 -2.64 -22.07
C ASP A 53 -15.86 -1.52 -21.76
N PRO A 54 -16.35 -0.76 -22.76
CA PRO A 54 -17.30 0.33 -22.56
C PRO A 54 -18.66 -0.15 -22.03
N GLU A 55 -18.91 -1.47 -22.03
CA GLU A 55 -20.18 -2.07 -21.62
C GLU A 55 -20.23 -2.41 -20.12
N ASN A 56 -19.10 -2.32 -19.40
CA ASN A 56 -18.98 -2.75 -17.99
C ASN A 56 -18.53 -1.65 -17.01
N ALA A 57 -18.66 -0.37 -17.39
CA ALA A 57 -18.39 0.73 -16.48
C ALA A 57 -19.49 0.83 -15.39
N PRO A 58 -19.19 0.61 -14.09
CA PRO A 58 -20.15 0.93 -13.04
C PRO A 58 -20.43 2.44 -13.05
N PRO A 59 -21.66 2.88 -12.71
CA PRO A 59 -21.99 4.30 -12.70
C PRO A 59 -21.04 5.04 -11.76
N HIS A 60 -20.20 5.90 -12.32
CA HIS A 60 -19.31 6.81 -11.60
C HIS A 60 -20.14 7.59 -10.56
N PRO A 61 -19.93 7.42 -9.24
CA PRO A 61 -20.41 8.42 -8.30
C PRO A 61 -19.50 9.65 -8.48
N ALA A 62 -20.01 10.65 -9.19
CA ALA A 62 -19.47 11.99 -9.16
C ALA A 62 -19.56 12.53 -7.73
N ALA A 63 -18.48 12.44 -6.95
CA ALA A 63 -18.27 13.25 -5.75
C ALA A 63 -16.82 13.12 -5.29
N PHE A 64 -15.96 14.05 -5.73
CA PHE A 64 -14.82 14.44 -4.90
C PHE A 64 -15.39 14.98 -3.57
N PRO A 65 -15.07 14.43 -2.39
CA PRO A 65 -15.32 15.17 -1.17
C PRO A 65 -14.40 16.38 -1.19
N ALA A 66 -15.00 17.57 -1.21
CA ALA A 66 -14.31 18.84 -1.09
C ALA A 66 -13.32 18.78 0.08
N ARG A 67 -12.05 19.03 -0.22
CA ARG A 67 -10.97 19.22 0.77
C ARG A 67 -11.45 20.22 1.83
N PRO A 68 -11.51 19.88 3.13
CA PRO A 68 -11.84 20.86 4.14
C PRO A 68 -10.69 21.87 4.23
N SER A 69 -10.95 23.09 3.76
CA SER A 69 -10.08 24.24 3.93
C SER A 69 -9.94 24.54 5.42
N ARG A 70 -8.80 24.16 6.00
CA ARG A 70 -8.39 24.52 7.37
C ARG A 70 -8.36 26.06 7.50
N PRO A 71 -9.21 26.70 8.32
CA PRO A 71 -9.07 28.13 8.52
C PRO A 71 -7.86 28.41 9.42
N ALA A 72 -6.78 28.88 8.81
CA ALA A 72 -5.65 29.52 9.47
C ALA A 72 -6.06 30.91 10.01
N ARG A 73 -7.03 30.94 10.94
CA ARG A 73 -7.54 32.19 11.55
C ARG A 73 -7.88 32.05 13.03
N GLN A 74 -7.08 31.29 13.77
CA GLN A 74 -7.08 31.23 15.24
C GLN A 74 -5.72 31.68 15.84
N ARG A 75 -4.99 32.57 15.15
CA ARG A 75 -3.69 33.10 15.62
C ARG A 75 -3.68 34.61 15.91
N ALA A 76 -4.85 35.23 15.99
CA ALA A 76 -4.98 36.59 16.47
C ALA A 76 -6.34 36.66 17.16
N GLU A 77 -6.40 37.32 18.30
CA GLU A 77 -7.62 37.60 19.06
C GLU A 77 -8.09 36.49 20.02
N GLN A 78 -7.28 36.22 21.05
CA GLN A 78 -7.81 36.41 22.42
C GLN A 78 -6.77 37.15 23.27
N PRO A 79 -7.11 38.35 23.78
CA PRO A 79 -6.22 39.18 24.58
C PRO A 79 -6.06 38.62 26.00
N GLU A 80 -4.86 38.82 26.54
CA GLU A 80 -4.51 38.61 27.94
C GLU A 80 -5.60 39.10 28.90
N LYS A 81 -6.05 38.22 29.78
CA LYS A 81 -6.62 38.60 31.06
C LYS A 81 -5.95 37.77 32.16
N HIS A 82 -5.07 38.45 32.88
CA HIS A 82 -4.62 38.25 34.28
C HIS A 82 -5.62 37.45 35.13
N ALA A 83 -5.28 36.55 36.05
CA ALA A 83 -4.29 36.62 37.15
C ALA A 83 -4.19 35.24 37.87
N PRO A 84 -3.25 35.02 38.82
CA PRO A 84 -2.72 33.69 39.17
C PRO A 84 -3.42 33.03 40.37
N ALA A 85 -3.38 31.70 40.45
CA ALA A 85 -3.71 30.96 41.67
C ALA A 85 -2.66 29.88 41.97
N ARG A 86 -1.99 30.10 43.10
CA ARG A 86 -0.95 29.32 43.82
C ARG A 86 -1.08 27.79 43.82
N PRO A 87 0.03 27.04 43.88
CA PRO A 87 0.09 25.73 44.55
C PRO A 87 0.31 25.89 46.06
N ARG A 88 -0.04 24.83 46.82
CA ARG A 88 0.10 24.72 48.29
C ARG A 88 1.53 24.89 48.77
#